data_AF-B7VSG3-F1
#
_entry.id   AF-B7VSG3-F1
#
_cell.length_a   1.000
_cell.length_b   1.000
_cell.length_c   1.000
_cell.angle_alpha   90.00
_cell.angle_beta   90.00
_cell.angle_gamma   90.00
#
_symmetry.space_group_name_H-M   'P 1'
#
loop_
_entity.id
_entity.type
_entity.pdbx_description
1 polymer ?
#
loop_
_entity_poly.entity_id
_entity_poly.type
_entity_poly.pdbx_seq_one_letter_code
_entity_poly.pdbx_strand_id
1 'polypeptide(L)'
;MNKSLLMLLTMTALLATRVTAAPNKHEVMNQIKVQVSSWIDIQVTPQNSIIQKMVFNCNFYLTTPSIKSPDGNESSSGSYRFYSHNGVVGAMTEPFTTQPLPELTMCLKEDFIVTNQDQAQLLFEAIETVYTNHSMFDDRFPKEIVKTSTGWNFINGEIFGDNKGYAIESTPEGKVTKIIRSLNL
;
A
#
# COMPACT_ATOMS: atom_id res chain seq x y z
N MET A 1 -45.96 72.17 36.42
CA MET A 1 -45.92 70.70 36.56
C MET A 1 -46.84 70.09 35.52
N ASN A 2 -46.40 69.01 34.87
CA ASN A 2 -47.04 68.21 33.80
C ASN A 2 -47.07 68.80 32.38
N LYS A 3 -46.82 68.06 31.29
CA LYS A 3 -46.21 66.72 31.09
C LYS A 3 -45.91 66.59 29.59
N SER A 4 -44.70 66.13 29.29
CA SER A 4 -44.24 65.25 28.21
C SER A 4 -44.86 65.36 26.79
N LEU A 5 -44.00 65.81 25.87
CA LEU A 5 -43.90 65.40 24.47
C LEU A 5 -43.95 63.86 24.37
N LEU A 6 -44.75 63.29 23.46
CA LEU A 6 -44.56 61.91 22.99
C LEU A 6 -44.67 61.91 21.46
N MET A 7 -43.50 61.84 20.82
CA MET A 7 -43.34 61.61 19.38
C MET A 7 -43.84 60.21 18.99
N LEU A 8 -44.52 60.15 17.86
CA LEU A 8 -44.79 58.91 17.12
C LEU A 8 -43.47 58.22 16.76
N LEU A 9 -43.37 56.92 17.06
CA LEU A 9 -42.40 56.01 16.45
C LEU A 9 -43.16 54.84 15.83
N THR A 10 -43.39 54.94 14.53
CA THR A 10 -43.88 53.84 13.69
C THR A 10 -42.78 52.80 13.54
N MET A 11 -42.90 51.68 14.24
CA MET A 11 -42.11 50.46 14.02
C MET A 11 -42.53 49.84 12.69
N THR A 12 -41.79 50.12 11.62
CA THR A 12 -41.83 49.31 10.39
C THR A 12 -40.95 48.09 10.62
N ALA A 13 -41.57 46.96 10.94
CA ALA A 13 -40.88 45.68 10.96
C ALA A 13 -40.49 45.30 9.53
N LEU A 14 -39.22 45.51 9.16
CA LEU A 14 -38.64 44.89 7.98
C LEU A 14 -38.57 43.38 8.22
N LEU A 15 -39.58 42.65 7.73
CA LEU A 15 -39.48 41.23 7.48
C LEU A 15 -38.50 41.03 6.31
N ALA A 16 -37.21 40.94 6.62
CA ALA A 16 -36.22 40.44 5.68
C ALA A 16 -36.51 38.96 5.44
N THR A 17 -37.22 38.66 4.35
CA THR A 17 -37.24 37.31 3.78
C THR A 17 -35.81 36.96 3.41
N ARG A 18 -35.16 36.12 4.23
CA ARG A 18 -33.90 35.49 3.84
C ARG A 18 -34.20 34.62 2.64
N VAL A 19 -33.97 35.14 1.44
CA VAL A 19 -33.86 34.34 0.23
C VAL A 19 -32.63 33.49 0.43
N THR A 20 -32.81 32.27 0.96
CA THR A 20 -31.78 31.25 0.92
C THR A 20 -31.64 30.88 -0.55
N ALA A 21 -30.68 31.51 -1.24
CA ALA A 21 -30.25 31.05 -2.55
C ALA A 21 -29.98 29.54 -2.45
N ALA A 22 -30.54 28.75 -3.36
CA ALA A 22 -30.28 27.32 -3.40
C ALA A 22 -28.76 27.11 -3.40
N PRO A 23 -28.23 26.24 -2.53
CA PRO A 23 -26.79 26.09 -2.40
C PRO A 23 -26.21 25.71 -3.76
N ASN A 24 -25.11 26.37 -4.13
CA ASN A 24 -24.46 26.12 -5.40
C ASN A 24 -24.14 24.63 -5.50
N LYS A 25 -24.59 23.96 -6.58
CA LYS A 25 -24.38 22.52 -6.77
C LYS A 25 -22.91 22.10 -6.54
N HIS A 26 -21.96 22.94 -6.96
CA HIS A 26 -20.54 22.67 -6.76
C HIS A 26 -20.12 22.71 -5.29
N GLU A 27 -20.69 23.64 -4.52
CA GLU A 27 -20.46 23.77 -3.09
C GLU A 27 -21.00 22.55 -2.32
N VAL A 28 -22.24 22.12 -2.64
CA VAL A 28 -22.82 20.90 -2.06
C VAL A 28 -21.96 19.67 -2.36
N MET A 29 -21.49 19.52 -3.60
CA MET A 29 -20.61 18.41 -3.98
C MET A 29 -19.29 18.42 -3.20
N ASN A 30 -18.70 19.59 -2.95
CA ASN A 30 -17.47 19.69 -2.17
C ASN A 30 -17.71 19.39 -0.69
N GLN A 31 -18.83 19.85 -0.11
CA GLN A 31 -19.21 19.53 1.27
C GLN A 31 -19.37 18.02 1.45
N ILE A 32 -20.03 17.33 0.51
CA ILE A 32 -20.17 15.87 0.53
C ILE A 32 -18.80 15.18 0.47
N LYS A 33 -17.90 15.61 -0.44
CA LYS A 33 -16.55 15.04 -0.54
C LYS A 33 -15.77 15.18 0.77
N VAL A 34 -15.76 16.37 1.37
CA VAL A 34 -15.07 16.61 2.65
C VAL A 34 -15.65 15.72 3.76
N GLN A 35 -16.98 15.62 3.82
CA GLN A 35 -17.64 14.78 4.81
C GLN A 35 -17.29 13.29 4.62
N VAL A 36 -17.38 12.75 3.41
CA VAL A 36 -17.05 11.35 3.15
C VAL A 36 -15.56 11.07 3.36
N SER A 37 -14.67 11.99 2.98
CA SER A 37 -13.23 11.84 3.23
C SER A 37 -12.90 11.77 4.73
N SER A 38 -13.68 12.43 5.60
CA SER A 38 -13.49 12.34 7.05
C SER A 38 -13.83 10.97 7.64
N TRP A 39 -14.51 10.11 6.88
CA TRP A 39 -14.84 8.74 7.29
C TRP A 39 -13.73 7.74 6.97
N ILE A 40 -12.76 8.14 6.14
CA ILE A 40 -11.66 7.29 5.71
C ILE A 40 -10.54 7.43 6.75
N ASP A 41 -10.21 6.32 7.40
CA ASP A 41 -8.99 6.19 8.18
C ASP A 41 -7.95 5.39 7.38
N ILE A 42 -6.70 5.81 7.45
CA ILE A 42 -5.60 5.17 6.71
C ILE A 42 -4.48 4.87 7.70
N GLN A 43 -4.46 3.63 8.19
CA GLN A 43 -3.38 3.16 9.03
C GLN A 43 -2.17 2.77 8.16
N VAL A 44 -1.03 3.44 8.38
CA VAL A 44 0.26 3.11 7.75
C VAL A 44 1.17 2.48 8.79
N THR A 45 1.58 1.24 8.56
CA THR A 45 2.45 0.48 9.47
C THR A 45 3.79 0.17 8.80
N PRO A 46 4.94 0.59 9.37
CA PRO A 46 6.23 0.21 8.83
C PRO A 46 6.47 -1.29 9.01
N GLN A 47 6.92 -1.95 7.94
CA GLN A 47 7.36 -3.33 7.97
C GLN A 47 8.86 -3.36 8.27
N ASN A 48 9.20 -3.65 9.53
CA ASN A 48 10.59 -3.71 9.98
C ASN A 48 11.04 -5.16 10.13
N SER A 49 11.96 -5.61 9.27
CA SER A 49 12.63 -6.90 9.41
C SER A 49 14.15 -6.72 9.29
N ILE A 50 14.91 -7.42 10.16
CA ILE A 50 16.38 -7.43 10.10
C ILE A 50 16.83 -8.01 8.75
N ILE A 51 16.18 -9.08 8.30
CA ILE A 51 16.50 -9.73 7.03
C ILE A 51 16.27 -8.78 5.84
N GLN A 52 15.18 -7.99 5.86
CA GLN A 52 14.98 -6.94 4.84
C GLN A 52 16.15 -5.95 4.81
N LYS A 53 16.59 -5.49 5.98
CA LYS A 53 17.70 -4.53 6.09
C LYS A 53 19.05 -5.12 5.68
N MET A 54 19.19 -6.43 5.65
CA MET A 54 20.40 -7.08 5.13
C MET A 54 20.45 -7.03 3.60
N VAL A 55 19.29 -7.19 2.94
CA VAL A 55 19.17 -7.35 1.47
C VAL A 55 18.80 -6.06 0.73
N PHE A 56 17.87 -5.29 1.30
CA PHE A 56 17.26 -4.12 0.67
C PHE A 56 17.74 -2.81 1.29
N ASN A 57 17.68 -1.74 0.49
CA ASN A 57 17.92 -0.34 0.88
C ASN A 57 16.62 0.50 0.84
N CYS A 58 15.46 -0.15 0.83
CA CYS A 58 14.15 0.49 0.93
C CYS A 58 13.55 0.29 2.32
N ASN A 59 12.70 1.22 2.73
CA ASN A 59 11.78 1.01 3.85
C ASN A 59 10.43 0.54 3.30
N PHE A 60 9.86 -0.52 3.86
CA PHE A 60 8.58 -1.07 3.43
C PHE A 60 7.46 -0.71 4.40
N TYR A 61 6.24 -0.56 3.88
CA TYR A 61 5.07 -0.17 4.64
C TYR A 61 3.84 -0.96 4.19
N LEU A 62 2.98 -1.28 5.14
CA LEU A 62 1.65 -1.85 4.91
C LEU A 62 0.61 -0.80 5.28
N THR A 63 -0.32 -0.56 4.36
CA THR A 63 -1.42 0.39 4.55
C THR A 63 -2.75 -0.34 4.50
N THR A 64 -3.62 -0.11 5.49
CA THR A 64 -4.96 -0.69 5.53
C THR A 64 -5.98 0.45 5.63
N PRO A 65 -6.57 0.90 4.52
CA PRO A 65 -7.65 1.87 4.56
C PRO A 65 -8.92 1.22 5.12
N SER A 66 -9.59 1.94 6.02
CA SER A 66 -10.91 1.61 6.50
C SER A 66 -11.86 2.79 6.36
N ILE A 67 -13.16 2.49 6.27
CA ILE A 67 -14.23 3.47 6.22
C ILE A 67 -15.10 3.25 7.44
N LYS A 68 -15.19 4.27 8.28
CA LYS A 68 -16.09 4.31 9.42
C LYS A 68 -17.38 5.04 9.04
N SER A 69 -18.44 4.28 8.84
CA SER A 69 -19.75 4.81 8.51
C SER A 69 -20.35 5.60 9.69
N PRO A 70 -21.25 6.57 9.44
CA PRO A 70 -21.87 7.38 10.51
C PRO A 70 -22.64 6.58 11.56
N ASP A 71 -23.10 5.38 11.21
CA ASP A 71 -23.76 4.42 12.10
C ASP A 71 -22.78 3.67 13.03
N GLY A 72 -21.48 3.93 12.89
CA GLY A 72 -20.41 3.33 13.70
C GLY A 72 -19.82 2.05 13.11
N ASN A 73 -20.34 1.56 11.97
CA ASN A 73 -19.79 0.37 11.29
C ASN A 73 -18.45 0.69 10.62
N GLU A 74 -17.51 -0.25 10.67
CA GLU A 74 -16.20 -0.13 10.02
C GLU A 74 -16.04 -1.21 8.94
N SER A 75 -15.59 -0.81 7.76
CA SER A 75 -15.22 -1.71 6.67
C SER A 75 -13.79 -1.45 6.22
N SER A 76 -13.01 -2.50 5.99
CA SER A 76 -11.63 -2.39 5.48
C SER A 76 -11.56 -2.80 4.02
N SER A 77 -10.78 -2.08 3.22
CA SER A 77 -10.65 -2.32 1.77
C SER A 77 -9.42 -3.17 1.39
N GLY A 78 -8.97 -4.05 2.29
CA GLY A 78 -7.75 -4.84 2.12
C GLY A 78 -6.49 -4.05 2.49
N SER A 79 -5.33 -4.70 2.41
CA SER A 79 -4.03 -4.08 2.70
C SER A 79 -3.20 -3.88 1.44
N TYR A 80 -2.49 -2.75 1.38
CA TYR A 80 -1.68 -2.32 0.25
C TYR A 80 -0.25 -2.08 0.69
N ARG A 81 0.72 -2.49 -0.12
CA ARG A 81 2.15 -2.39 0.20
C ARG A 81 2.80 -1.22 -0.51
N PHE A 82 3.69 -0.54 0.20
CA PHE A 82 4.45 0.61 -0.30
C PHE A 82 5.92 0.46 0.07
N TYR A 83 6.78 1.15 -0.69
CA TYR A 83 8.19 1.32 -0.38
C TYR A 83 8.56 2.81 -0.34
N SER A 84 9.60 3.14 0.41
CA SER A 84 10.28 4.43 0.37
C SER A 84 11.75 4.22 0.03
N HIS A 85 12.24 4.94 -0.98
CA HIS A 85 13.63 4.92 -1.42
C HIS A 85 14.07 6.33 -1.79
N ASN A 86 15.14 6.83 -1.17
CA ASN A 86 15.69 8.18 -1.41
C ASN A 86 14.64 9.31 -1.36
N GLY A 87 13.68 9.21 -0.43
CA GLY A 87 12.61 10.21 -0.25
C GLY A 87 11.43 10.08 -1.22
N VAL A 88 11.48 9.12 -2.16
CA VAL A 88 10.37 8.80 -3.08
C VAL A 88 9.57 7.65 -2.49
N VAL A 89 8.23 7.77 -2.51
CA VAL A 89 7.29 6.72 -2.11
C VAL A 89 6.67 6.11 -3.36
N GLY A 90 6.65 4.79 -3.43
CA GLY A 90 5.99 4.02 -4.50
C GLY A 90 5.14 2.89 -3.95
N ALA A 91 4.18 2.43 -4.75
CA ALA A 91 3.41 1.23 -4.44
C ALA A 91 4.18 -0.02 -4.87
N MET A 92 4.10 -1.08 -4.07
CA MET A 92 4.61 -2.40 -4.48
C MET A 92 3.60 -3.04 -5.42
N THR A 93 4.09 -3.74 -6.44
CA THR A 93 3.23 -4.55 -7.29
C THR A 93 2.84 -5.84 -6.55
N GLU A 94 1.55 -6.10 -6.37
CA GLU A 94 1.07 -7.35 -5.77
C GLU A 94 1.24 -8.54 -6.75
N PRO A 95 1.98 -9.59 -6.37
CA PRO A 95 2.46 -10.63 -7.29
C PRO A 95 1.48 -11.79 -7.50
N PHE A 96 0.30 -11.49 -8.08
CA PHE A 96 -0.73 -12.51 -8.35
C PHE A 96 -0.51 -13.33 -9.63
N THR A 97 0.31 -12.84 -10.56
CA THR A 97 0.57 -13.48 -11.87
C THR A 97 2.05 -13.68 -12.13
N THR A 98 2.39 -14.34 -13.24
CA THR A 98 3.76 -14.37 -13.72
C THR A 98 4.13 -12.96 -14.22
N GLN A 99 4.94 -12.24 -13.45
CA GLN A 99 5.26 -10.83 -13.73
C GLN A 99 6.59 -10.41 -13.09
N PRO A 100 7.31 -9.46 -13.71
CA PRO A 100 8.49 -8.86 -13.08
C PRO A 100 8.09 -8.02 -11.86
N LEU A 101 9.00 -7.98 -10.87
CA LEU A 101 8.89 -7.18 -9.65
C LEU A 101 10.05 -6.16 -9.62
N PRO A 102 9.98 -5.11 -10.46
CA PRO A 102 11.06 -4.15 -10.60
C PRO A 102 11.33 -3.38 -9.29
N GLU A 103 10.32 -3.19 -8.45
CA GLU A 103 10.44 -2.49 -7.17
C GLU A 103 11.35 -3.25 -6.22
N LEU A 104 11.22 -4.59 -6.15
CA LEU A 104 12.13 -5.41 -5.35
C LEU A 104 13.57 -5.34 -5.87
N THR A 105 13.74 -5.40 -7.19
CA THR A 105 15.06 -5.37 -7.82
C THR A 105 15.74 -4.02 -7.58
N MET A 106 14.99 -2.93 -7.75
CA MET A 106 15.45 -1.56 -7.45
C MET A 106 15.81 -1.38 -5.97
N CYS A 107 15.05 -2.02 -5.08
CA CYS A 107 15.28 -1.94 -3.65
C CYS A 107 16.50 -2.73 -3.17
N LEU A 108 17.12 -3.60 -3.98
CA LEU A 108 18.31 -4.34 -3.57
C LEU A 108 19.47 -3.40 -3.26
N LYS A 109 20.27 -3.73 -2.24
CA LYS A 109 21.53 -3.03 -2.03
C LYS A 109 22.45 -3.21 -3.23
N GLU A 110 23.25 -2.19 -3.50
CA GLU A 110 24.15 -2.17 -4.65
C GLU A 110 25.20 -3.30 -4.59
N ASP A 111 25.66 -3.65 -3.39
CA ASP A 111 26.64 -4.68 -3.11
C ASP A 111 26.04 -6.07 -2.85
N PHE A 112 24.71 -6.21 -2.84
CA PHE A 112 24.07 -7.51 -2.64
C PHE A 112 24.25 -8.40 -3.86
N ILE A 113 24.79 -9.60 -3.61
CA ILE A 113 25.04 -10.63 -4.62
C ILE A 113 24.52 -12.00 -4.15
N VAL A 114 24.15 -12.85 -5.12
CA VAL A 114 23.65 -14.20 -4.90
C VAL A 114 24.51 -15.21 -5.67
N THR A 115 25.60 -15.62 -5.05
CA THR A 115 26.59 -16.56 -5.60
C THR A 115 26.46 -17.97 -5.03
N ASN A 116 25.81 -18.11 -3.88
CA ASN A 116 25.64 -19.37 -3.16
C ASN A 116 24.24 -19.51 -2.55
N GLN A 117 23.97 -20.68 -1.99
CA GLN A 117 22.66 -21.04 -1.44
C GLN A 117 22.27 -20.21 -0.21
N ASP A 118 23.22 -19.83 0.65
CA ASP A 118 22.93 -19.02 1.83
C ASP A 118 22.46 -17.61 1.45
N GLN A 119 23.11 -17.01 0.43
CA GLN A 119 22.69 -15.72 -0.12
C GLN A 119 21.35 -15.80 -0.83
N ALA A 120 21.10 -16.93 -1.51
CA ALA A 120 19.82 -17.19 -2.17
C ALA A 120 18.69 -17.32 -1.13
N GLN A 121 18.93 -18.05 -0.04
CA GLN A 121 18.02 -18.17 1.09
C GLN A 121 17.73 -16.81 1.73
N LEU A 122 18.78 -16.01 1.97
CA LEU A 122 18.63 -14.68 2.53
C LEU A 122 17.76 -13.77 1.64
N LEU A 123 17.94 -13.80 0.32
CA LEU A 123 17.08 -13.06 -0.60
C LEU A 123 15.64 -13.58 -0.57
N PHE A 124 15.45 -14.89 -0.56
CA PHE A 124 14.12 -15.50 -0.53
C PHE A 124 13.36 -15.05 0.71
N GLU A 125 13.93 -15.19 1.91
CA GLU A 125 13.32 -14.76 3.17
C GLU A 125 13.05 -13.24 3.18
N ALA A 126 13.95 -12.43 2.62
CA ALA A 126 13.74 -10.99 2.51
C ALA A 126 12.51 -10.68 1.66
N ILE A 127 12.29 -11.37 0.53
CA ILE A 127 11.10 -11.20 -0.30
C ILE A 127 9.83 -11.56 0.48
N GLU A 128 9.84 -12.65 1.25
CA GLU A 128 8.68 -13.10 2.03
C GLU A 128 8.25 -12.07 3.10
N THR A 129 9.23 -11.44 3.74
CA THR A 129 8.93 -10.40 4.73
C THR A 129 8.32 -9.14 4.10
N VAL A 130 8.56 -8.88 2.80
CA VAL A 130 7.88 -7.82 2.06
C VAL A 130 6.44 -8.22 1.76
N TYR A 131 6.19 -9.48 1.37
CA TYR A 131 4.87 -10.00 1.02
C TYR A 131 4.28 -10.90 2.12
N THR A 132 4.04 -10.36 3.31
CA THR A 132 3.56 -11.14 4.48
C THR A 132 2.19 -11.83 4.38
N ASN A 133 1.47 -11.74 3.25
CA ASN A 133 0.11 -12.28 3.18
C ASN A 133 0.16 -13.78 2.86
N HIS A 134 -0.32 -14.61 3.79
CA HIS A 134 -0.37 -16.07 3.70
C HIS A 134 -1.15 -16.60 2.48
N SER A 135 -1.96 -15.78 1.80
CA SER A 135 -2.60 -16.21 0.55
C SER A 135 -1.62 -16.33 -0.62
N MET A 136 -0.47 -15.64 -0.56
CA MET A 136 0.54 -15.64 -1.60
C MET A 136 1.55 -16.80 -1.47
N PHE A 137 1.68 -17.36 -0.27
CA PHE A 137 2.63 -18.42 0.10
C PHE A 137 1.86 -19.63 0.59
N ASP A 138 2.12 -20.83 0.07
CA ASP A 138 1.54 -22.02 0.70
C ASP A 138 2.48 -22.44 1.84
N ASP A 139 2.19 -21.99 3.06
CA ASP A 139 3.03 -22.27 4.24
C ASP A 139 3.21 -23.78 4.52
N ARG A 140 2.40 -24.63 3.87
CA ARG A 140 2.48 -26.10 3.97
C ARG A 140 3.33 -26.72 2.88
N PHE A 141 3.70 -25.95 1.84
CA PHE A 141 4.55 -26.42 0.76
C PHE A 141 6.03 -26.30 1.16
N PRO A 142 6.84 -27.36 1.02
CA PRO A 142 8.27 -27.30 1.29
C PRO A 142 8.95 -26.23 0.42
N LYS A 143 9.58 -25.25 1.05
CA LYS A 143 10.32 -24.23 0.33
C LYS A 143 11.58 -24.83 -0.27
N GLU A 144 11.82 -24.56 -1.54
CA GLU A 144 13.00 -25.07 -2.26
C GLU A 144 13.76 -23.94 -2.95
N ILE A 145 15.08 -24.08 -3.01
CA ILE A 145 15.96 -23.16 -3.72
C ILE A 145 16.77 -23.99 -4.71
N VAL A 146 16.56 -23.72 -5.99
CA VAL A 146 17.19 -24.45 -7.09
C VAL A 146 18.07 -23.50 -7.88
N LYS A 147 19.35 -23.84 -8.02
CA LYS A 147 20.27 -23.08 -8.88
C LYS A 147 19.97 -23.39 -10.35
N THR A 148 19.91 -22.36 -11.18
CA THR A 148 19.71 -22.47 -12.63
C THR A 148 20.95 -21.97 -13.37
N SER A 149 20.94 -22.06 -14.71
CA SER A 149 22.02 -21.51 -15.55
C SER A 149 22.05 -19.98 -15.54
N THR A 150 20.94 -19.33 -15.22
CA THR A 150 20.77 -17.86 -15.26
C THR A 150 20.59 -17.24 -13.88
N GLY A 151 20.58 -18.04 -12.82
CA GLY A 151 20.45 -17.58 -11.43
C GLY A 151 19.81 -18.64 -10.54
N TRP A 152 18.62 -18.35 -10.00
CA TRP A 152 17.99 -19.17 -8.97
C TRP A 152 16.47 -19.19 -9.11
N ASN A 153 15.86 -20.32 -8.78
CA ASN A 153 14.42 -20.47 -8.59
C ASN A 153 14.13 -20.66 -7.10
N PHE A 154 13.24 -19.85 -6.54
CA PHE A 154 12.71 -19.97 -5.19
C PHE A 154 11.29 -20.49 -5.28
N ILE A 155 11.06 -21.70 -4.80
CA ILE A 155 9.76 -22.38 -4.91
C ILE A 155 9.07 -22.28 -3.54
N ASN A 156 7.81 -21.84 -3.55
CA ASN A 156 7.01 -21.61 -2.35
C ASN A 156 5.57 -22.13 -2.46
N GLY A 157 5.32 -23.01 -3.42
CA GLY A 157 4.02 -23.61 -3.65
C GLY A 157 3.88 -24.24 -5.02
N GLU A 158 2.66 -24.68 -5.30
CA GLU A 158 2.27 -25.29 -6.57
C GLU A 158 0.94 -24.70 -7.04
N ILE A 159 0.72 -24.65 -8.35
CA ILE A 159 -0.55 -24.31 -8.97
C ILE A 159 -0.75 -25.16 -10.23
N PHE A 160 -1.88 -25.87 -10.33
CA PHE A 160 -2.19 -26.73 -11.48
C PHE A 160 -1.13 -27.79 -11.86
N GLY A 161 -0.33 -28.27 -10.90
CA GLY A 161 0.75 -29.22 -11.17
C GLY A 161 2.13 -28.56 -11.37
N ASP A 162 2.18 -27.24 -11.53
CA ASP A 162 3.41 -26.50 -11.77
C ASP A 162 3.90 -25.80 -10.48
N ASN A 163 5.21 -25.83 -10.26
CA ASN A 163 5.83 -25.12 -9.15
C ASN A 163 5.66 -23.60 -9.33
N LYS A 164 5.36 -22.91 -8.23
CA LYS A 164 5.25 -21.44 -8.19
C LYS A 164 6.27 -20.86 -7.22
N GLY A 165 6.70 -19.64 -7.52
CA GLY A 165 7.50 -18.83 -6.60
C GLY A 165 8.18 -17.69 -7.34
N TYR A 166 9.51 -17.57 -7.22
CA TYR A 166 10.29 -16.49 -7.81
C TYR A 166 11.44 -17.03 -8.68
N ALA A 167 11.56 -16.52 -9.90
CA ALA A 167 12.74 -16.68 -10.73
C ALA A 167 13.64 -15.45 -10.54
N ILE A 168 14.90 -15.70 -10.20
CA ILE A 168 15.94 -14.70 -9.96
C ILE A 168 16.96 -14.81 -11.07
N GLU A 169 17.07 -13.77 -11.88
CA GLU A 169 18.12 -13.68 -12.91
C GLU A 169 19.30 -12.89 -12.34
N SER A 170 20.51 -13.44 -12.48
CA SER A 170 21.75 -12.82 -12.00
C SER A 170 22.87 -12.90 -13.02
N THR A 171 23.81 -11.96 -12.94
CA THR A 171 25.07 -12.03 -13.70
C THR A 171 25.95 -13.18 -13.19
N PRO A 172 27.01 -13.59 -13.92
CA PRO A 172 27.96 -14.59 -13.43
C PRO A 172 28.62 -14.25 -12.09
N GLU A 173 28.75 -12.97 -11.78
CA GLU A 173 29.29 -12.45 -10.51
C GLU A 173 28.24 -12.48 -9.37
N GLY A 174 27.01 -12.91 -9.66
CA GLY A 174 25.91 -13.00 -8.70
C GLY A 174 25.09 -11.73 -8.54
N LYS A 175 25.32 -10.69 -9.34
CA LYS A 175 24.49 -9.47 -9.26
C LYS A 175 23.09 -9.77 -9.77
N VAL A 176 22.08 -9.62 -8.91
CA VAL A 176 20.67 -9.81 -9.30
C VAL A 176 20.25 -8.70 -10.25
N THR A 177 19.68 -9.08 -11.39
CA THR A 177 19.23 -8.19 -12.46
C THR A 177 17.73 -8.17 -12.61
N LYS A 178 17.03 -9.26 -12.23
CA LYS A 178 15.57 -9.32 -12.20
C LYS A 178 15.08 -10.26 -11.10
N ILE A 179 13.93 -9.89 -10.53
CA ILE A 179 13.11 -10.73 -9.68
C ILE A 179 11.75 -10.86 -10.36
N ILE A 180 11.34 -12.09 -10.66
CA ILE A 180 10.11 -12.37 -11.39
C ILE A 180 9.26 -13.30 -10.53
N ARG A 181 8.02 -12.91 -10.22
CA ARG A 181 7.04 -13.87 -9.72
C ARG A 181 6.71 -14.82 -10.88
N SER A 182 6.75 -16.13 -10.64
CA SER A 182 6.41 -17.16 -11.64
C SER A 182 5.41 -18.16 -11.10
N LEU A 183 4.34 -18.41 -11.86
CA LEU A 183 3.35 -19.46 -11.59
C LEU A 183 3.72 -20.81 -12.25
N ASN A 184 4.87 -20.89 -12.92
CA ASN A 184 5.31 -22.05 -13.70
C ASN A 184 6.85 -22.14 -13.77
N LEU A 185 7.48 -22.51 -12.65
CA LEU A 185 8.93 -22.67 -12.48
C LEU A 185 9.45 -24.05 -12.91
#